data_AF-A0A2W5NVI0-F1
#
_entry.id   AF-A0A2W5NVI0-F1
#
_cell.length_a   1.000
_cell.length_b   1.000
_cell.length_c   1.000
_cell.angle_alpha   90.00
_cell.angle_beta   90.00
_cell.angle_gamma   90.00
#
_symmetry.space_group_name_H-M   'P 1'
#
loop_
_entity.id
_entity.type
_entity.pdbx_description
1 polymer ?
#
loop_
_entity_poly.entity_id
_entity_poly.type
_entity_poly.pdbx_seq_one_letter_code
_entity_poly.pdbx_strand_id
1 'polypeptide(L)'
;EYVKVWEAMLADVRLIRVSGLEKNIEIARILSGADSPLANFLRAVVKETTLTPKDGDKSAVGKAAETVRNTRKGLEELFGGGDANRQQLAPGKRIESIVDDRFESLRRLVVSPTPGGPAPLDDALKLFNEVYVYLTAVDTAVKSRSSPPPGDVAGKLKSDAGRLPEPVRSMVENLSTSGAAQARVAERGNLSQDLRPVTEFCQRAITGRYPFVESSSRDVLPEDFGQMFGPGGMMDDFFQKRLAQLVDTSRRPWRYKPVAEQGAISTSALQQFERADLIKQVFFRGGGRGPAMRLDFKPVELDAGITQFTLDVDGQLVKYAHGPIVPMTVQWPGPRNTNQVRITVQPPTAGGTSGQVTEGPWALFKMLDRGQLASGDGPEKFFITFQLDARRAKFEVTTNSVQHPIRLKELREFS
;
A
#
# COMPACT_ATOMS: atom_id res chain seq x y z
N GLU A 1 48.61 16.72 -0.11
CA GLU A 1 47.72 17.68 -0.80
C GLU A 1 47.03 17.06 -2.00
N TYR A 2 47.78 16.51 -2.96
CA TYR A 2 47.26 15.82 -4.16
C TYR A 2 46.05 14.89 -3.90
N VAL A 3 46.18 13.96 -2.95
CA VAL A 3 45.10 13.05 -2.55
C VAL A 3 43.83 13.81 -2.13
N LYS A 4 43.97 14.82 -1.27
CA LYS A 4 42.82 15.55 -0.72
C LYS A 4 42.03 16.28 -1.81
N VAL A 5 42.73 16.85 -2.80
CA VAL A 5 42.09 17.56 -3.92
C VAL A 5 41.29 16.58 -4.78
N TRP A 6 41.89 15.43 -5.12
CA TRP A 6 41.18 14.38 -5.87
C TRP A 6 39.99 13.81 -5.13
N GLU A 7 40.12 13.57 -3.82
CA GLU A 7 39.00 13.10 -3.00
C GLU A 7 37.86 14.10 -2.95
N ALA A 8 38.15 15.38 -2.74
CA ALA A 8 37.14 16.43 -2.72
C ALA A 8 36.41 16.53 -4.07
N MET A 9 37.16 16.47 -5.18
CA MET A 9 36.58 16.46 -6.52
C MET A 9 35.67 15.24 -6.72
N LEU A 10 36.16 14.03 -6.43
CA LEU A 10 35.40 12.79 -6.63
C LEU A 10 34.14 12.71 -5.75
N ALA A 11 34.22 13.24 -4.53
CA ALA A 11 33.07 13.31 -3.63
C ALA A 11 31.97 14.26 -4.11
N ASP A 12 32.29 15.25 -4.96
CA ASP A 12 31.31 16.19 -5.53
C ASP A 12 30.71 15.69 -6.86
N VAL A 13 31.27 14.62 -7.45
CA VAL A 13 30.73 14.02 -8.68
C VAL A 13 29.43 13.29 -8.38
N ARG A 14 28.33 13.79 -8.93
CA ARG A 14 26.98 13.27 -8.72
C ARG A 14 26.17 13.28 -10.01
N LEU A 15 25.12 12.47 -10.03
CA LEU A 15 24.13 12.53 -11.10
C LEU A 15 23.39 13.86 -11.07
N ILE A 16 23.02 14.31 -12.26
CA ILE A 16 22.16 15.49 -12.41
C ILE A 16 20.84 15.18 -11.70
N ARG A 17 20.46 16.04 -10.74
CA ARG A 17 19.16 15.92 -10.06
C ARG A 17 18.08 16.28 -11.05
N VAL A 18 17.28 15.30 -11.41
CA VAL A 18 16.16 15.46 -12.35
C VAL A 18 14.90 14.85 -11.75
N SER A 19 13.78 15.53 -11.96
CA SER A 19 12.45 15.02 -11.65
C SER A 19 11.84 14.40 -12.90
N GLY A 20 11.26 13.20 -12.77
CA GLY A 20 10.54 12.52 -13.84
C GLY A 20 11.17 11.20 -14.26
N LEU A 21 10.30 10.24 -14.60
CA LEU A 21 10.67 8.88 -15.00
C LEU A 21 11.45 8.85 -16.31
N GLU A 22 10.99 9.59 -17.30
CA GLU A 22 11.62 9.68 -18.63
C GLU A 22 13.07 10.14 -18.55
N LYS A 23 13.36 11.13 -17.71
CA LYS A 23 14.72 11.66 -17.56
C LYS A 23 15.63 10.71 -16.78
N ASN A 24 15.10 9.96 -15.82
CA ASN A 24 15.84 8.89 -15.14
C ASN A 24 16.15 7.71 -16.08
N ILE A 25 15.21 7.36 -16.96
CA ILE A 25 15.42 6.37 -18.03
C ILE A 25 16.55 6.83 -18.95
N GLU A 26 16.53 8.10 -19.36
CA GLU A 26 17.57 8.66 -20.22
C GLU A 26 18.95 8.64 -19.57
N ILE A 27 19.07 9.07 -18.31
CA ILE A 27 20.34 9.02 -17.56
C ILE A 27 20.86 7.59 -17.46
N ALA A 28 20.01 6.63 -17.09
CA ALA A 28 20.41 5.24 -16.99
C ALA A 28 20.90 4.69 -18.33
N ARG A 29 20.21 5.02 -19.44
CA ARG A 29 20.59 4.66 -20.81
C ARG A 29 21.94 5.25 -21.23
N ILE A 30 22.20 6.52 -20.91
CA ILE A 30 23.47 7.19 -21.23
C ILE A 30 24.61 6.54 -20.44
N LEU A 31 24.40 6.28 -19.16
CA LEU A 31 25.43 5.69 -18.30
C LEU A 31 25.73 4.24 -18.64
N SER A 32 24.76 3.48 -19.17
CA SER A 32 24.94 2.09 -19.59
C SER A 32 25.55 1.93 -20.99
N GLY A 33 25.67 3.02 -21.76
CA GLY A 33 26.15 2.99 -23.14
C GLY A 33 27.66 2.66 -23.25
N ALA A 34 28.08 2.21 -24.44
CA ALA A 34 29.50 1.96 -24.73
C ALA A 34 30.37 3.23 -24.55
N ASP A 35 29.81 4.40 -24.92
CA ASP A 35 30.43 5.72 -24.75
C ASP A 35 30.09 6.37 -23.41
N SER A 36 29.89 5.57 -22.36
CA SER A 36 29.49 6.07 -21.03
C SER A 36 30.41 7.19 -20.54
N PRO A 37 29.88 8.40 -20.25
CA PRO A 37 30.69 9.51 -19.76
C PRO A 37 31.30 9.18 -18.38
N LEU A 38 30.62 8.37 -17.57
CA LEU A 38 31.13 7.87 -16.31
C LEU A 38 32.33 6.94 -16.51
N ALA A 39 32.26 6.02 -17.47
CA ALA A 39 33.37 5.12 -17.76
C ALA A 39 34.61 5.89 -18.24
N ASN A 40 34.42 6.86 -19.14
CA ASN A 40 35.49 7.73 -19.62
C ASN A 40 36.11 8.57 -18.49
N PHE A 41 35.26 9.14 -17.62
CA PHE A 41 35.69 9.88 -16.44
C PHE A 41 36.53 9.01 -15.50
N LEU A 42 36.06 7.82 -15.12
CA LEU A 42 36.76 6.94 -14.18
C LEU A 42 38.09 6.41 -14.76
N ARG A 43 38.16 6.14 -16.06
CA ARG A 43 39.42 5.79 -16.75
C ARG A 43 40.43 6.93 -16.67
N ALA A 44 39.99 8.17 -16.87
CA ALA A 44 40.85 9.34 -16.73
C ALA A 44 41.32 9.53 -15.27
N VAL A 45 40.42 9.41 -14.29
CA VAL A 45 40.77 9.47 -12.85
C VAL A 45 41.85 8.44 -12.53
N VAL A 46 41.63 7.17 -12.89
CA VAL A 46 42.60 6.10 -12.61
C VAL A 46 43.94 6.32 -13.29
N LYS A 47 43.94 6.88 -14.50
CA LYS A 47 45.19 7.25 -15.19
C LYS A 47 45.96 8.33 -14.42
N GLU A 48 45.30 9.38 -13.95
CA GLU A 48 45.94 10.48 -13.23
C GLU A 48 46.26 10.17 -11.75
N THR A 49 45.66 9.12 -11.18
CA THR A 49 45.92 8.67 -9.81
C THR A 49 46.76 7.39 -9.73
N THR A 50 47.33 6.92 -10.84
CA THR A 50 48.29 5.81 -10.87
C THR A 50 49.68 6.37 -11.14
N LEU A 51 50.43 6.66 -10.09
CA LEU A 51 51.70 7.37 -10.15
C LEU A 51 52.91 6.43 -10.18
N THR A 52 52.76 5.17 -9.76
CA THR A 52 53.85 4.18 -9.85
C THR A 52 53.88 3.53 -11.24
N PRO A 53 55.03 3.53 -11.95
CA PRO A 53 55.17 2.84 -13.24
C PRO A 53 54.92 1.34 -13.11
N LYS A 54 54.22 0.73 -14.07
CA LYS A 54 54.11 -0.74 -14.17
C LYS A 54 55.50 -1.34 -14.33
N ASP A 55 55.77 -2.44 -13.63
CA ASP A 55 57.09 -3.10 -13.60
C ASP A 55 57.62 -3.55 -14.99
N GLY A 56 56.80 -3.48 -16.05
CA GLY A 56 57.19 -3.75 -17.44
C GLY A 56 57.92 -2.62 -18.19
N ASP A 57 57.89 -1.37 -17.70
CA ASP A 57 58.58 -0.23 -18.35
C ASP A 57 60.06 -0.07 -17.92
N LYS A 58 60.57 -1.04 -17.15
CA LYS A 58 61.90 -0.98 -16.51
C LYS A 58 63.11 -1.23 -17.44
N SER A 59 62.96 -1.36 -18.76
CA SER A 59 64.09 -1.87 -19.56
C SER A 59 65.18 -0.82 -19.91
N ALA A 60 64.87 0.48 -19.98
CA ALA A 60 65.84 1.49 -20.43
C ALA A 60 66.25 2.52 -19.38
N VAL A 61 65.31 3.02 -18.57
CA VAL A 61 65.56 4.16 -17.66
C VAL A 61 66.04 3.72 -16.27
N GLY A 62 65.69 2.51 -15.84
CA GLY A 62 66.09 1.96 -14.53
C GLY A 62 67.60 1.74 -14.41
N LYS A 63 68.25 1.26 -15.48
CA LYS A 63 69.71 1.01 -15.49
C LYS A 63 70.54 2.28 -15.37
N ALA A 64 70.08 3.38 -15.98
CA ALA A 64 70.76 4.67 -15.89
C ALA A 64 70.64 5.27 -14.47
N ALA A 65 69.46 5.18 -13.84
CA ALA A 65 69.23 5.71 -12.50
C ALA A 65 69.91 4.92 -11.39
N GLU A 66 70.05 3.58 -11.52
CA GLU A 66 70.82 2.75 -10.58
C GLU A 66 72.32 3.06 -10.60
N THR A 67 72.86 3.33 -11.80
CA THR A 67 74.28 3.65 -11.95
C THR A 67 74.61 4.97 -11.24
N VAL A 68 73.78 6.00 -11.43
CA VAL A 68 73.94 7.32 -10.79
C VAL A 68 73.71 7.27 -9.27
N ARG A 69 72.80 6.42 -8.78
CA ARG A 69 72.55 6.25 -7.34
C ARG A 69 73.68 5.52 -6.63
N ASN A 70 74.30 4.53 -7.27
CA ASN A 70 75.45 3.82 -6.69
C ASN A 70 76.68 4.73 -6.59
N THR A 71 76.87 5.63 -7.56
CA THR A 71 77.93 6.66 -7.48
C THR A 71 77.67 7.67 -6.36
N ARG A 72 76.41 8.07 -6.15
CA ARG A 72 76.03 9.04 -5.13
C ARG A 72 76.07 8.47 -3.70
N LYS A 73 75.70 7.21 -3.50
CA LYS A 73 75.79 6.52 -2.20
C LYS A 73 77.23 6.40 -1.70
N GLY A 74 78.18 6.08 -2.58
CA GLY A 74 79.60 6.06 -2.22
C GLY A 74 80.18 7.44 -1.87
N LEU A 75 79.54 8.52 -2.34
CA LEU A 75 79.91 9.90 -2.02
C LEU A 75 79.22 10.44 -0.75
N GLU A 76 78.00 9.99 -0.44
CA GLU A 76 77.25 10.38 0.76
C GLU A 76 77.77 9.67 2.04
N GLU A 77 78.29 8.44 1.93
CA GLU A 77 78.96 7.73 3.04
C GLU A 77 80.30 8.38 3.45
N LEU A 78 80.87 9.23 2.60
CA LEU A 78 82.13 9.96 2.86
C LEU A 78 81.95 11.35 3.50
N PHE A 79 80.73 11.93 3.51
CA PHE A 79 80.54 13.36 3.83
C PHE A 79 79.43 13.76 4.81
N GLY A 80 78.94 12.85 5.64
CA GLY A 80 78.58 13.25 7.01
C GLY A 80 77.17 12.95 7.49
N GLY A 81 77.11 12.70 8.80
CA GLY A 81 75.92 12.46 9.57
C GLY A 81 75.08 13.72 9.81
N GLY A 82 73.85 13.51 10.30
CA GLY A 82 73.11 14.55 11.01
C GLY A 82 71.63 14.66 10.65
N ASP A 83 70.82 14.08 11.52
CA ASP A 83 69.47 14.47 11.92
C ASP A 83 68.20 13.98 11.19
N ALA A 84 67.46 13.25 12.02
CA ALA A 84 66.13 12.73 11.89
C ALA A 84 65.08 13.81 12.11
N ASN A 85 64.08 13.88 11.24
CA ASN A 85 62.65 13.82 11.60
C ASN A 85 61.77 13.88 10.33
N ARG A 86 61.89 12.89 9.45
CA ARG A 86 60.85 12.60 8.45
C ARG A 86 60.31 11.23 8.81
N GLN A 87 58.99 11.12 8.98
CA GLN A 87 58.29 9.83 9.04
C GLN A 87 58.72 9.02 7.80
N GLN A 88 59.71 8.15 7.99
CA GLN A 88 60.26 7.32 6.95
C GLN A 88 59.21 6.24 6.66
N LEU A 89 58.59 6.35 5.49
CA LEU A 89 57.97 5.21 4.83
C LEU A 89 58.96 4.04 4.86
N ALA A 90 58.45 2.83 5.16
CA ALA A 90 59.26 1.62 5.20
C ALA A 90 60.18 1.53 3.95
N PRO A 91 61.45 1.10 4.09
CA PRO A 91 62.40 1.07 2.99
C PRO A 91 61.80 0.32 1.78
N GLY A 92 61.56 1.03 0.68
CA GLY A 92 61.00 0.46 -0.56
C GLY A 92 59.61 0.95 -0.97
N LYS A 93 58.84 1.63 -0.11
CA LYS A 93 57.60 2.30 -0.53
C LYS A 93 57.88 3.72 -1.04
N ARG A 94 57.66 3.93 -2.35
CA ARG A 94 57.74 5.24 -3.02
C ARG A 94 56.66 6.17 -2.46
N ILE A 95 56.90 7.47 -2.38
CA ILE A 95 55.91 8.46 -1.88
C ILE A 95 54.64 8.42 -2.74
N GLU A 96 54.82 8.16 -4.03
CA GLU A 96 53.81 7.93 -5.05
C GLU A 96 52.83 6.81 -4.68
N SER A 97 53.27 5.80 -3.90
CA SER A 97 52.41 4.69 -3.48
C SER A 97 51.28 5.13 -2.54
N ILE A 98 51.40 6.30 -1.89
CA ILE A 98 50.33 6.84 -1.03
C ILE A 98 49.10 7.18 -1.87
N VAL A 99 49.29 7.72 -3.07
CA VAL A 99 48.20 8.06 -4.00
C VAL A 99 47.60 6.77 -4.55
N ASP A 100 48.45 5.86 -5.01
CA ASP A 100 48.03 4.57 -5.54
C ASP A 100 47.22 3.78 -4.51
N ASP A 101 47.75 3.59 -3.29
CA ASP A 101 47.09 2.86 -2.19
C ASP A 101 45.73 3.50 -1.85
N ARG A 102 45.64 4.84 -1.90
CA ARG A 102 44.37 5.53 -1.59
C ARG A 102 43.28 5.32 -2.64
N PHE A 103 43.63 5.29 -3.92
CA PHE A 103 42.68 5.09 -5.03
C PHE A 103 42.61 3.64 -5.51
N GLU A 104 43.10 2.68 -4.72
CA GLU A 104 43.14 1.26 -5.08
C GLU A 104 41.76 0.70 -5.45
N SER A 105 40.70 1.09 -4.73
CA SER A 105 39.33 0.62 -4.99
C SER A 105 38.84 1.03 -6.39
N LEU A 106 39.12 2.27 -6.82
CA LEU A 106 38.80 2.76 -8.16
C LEU A 106 39.69 2.09 -9.21
N ARG A 107 40.98 1.88 -8.92
CA ARG A 107 41.89 1.16 -9.84
C ARG A 107 41.42 -0.27 -10.07
N ARG A 108 41.02 -1.00 -9.02
CA ARG A 108 40.45 -2.35 -9.12
C ARG A 108 39.14 -2.38 -9.91
N LEU A 109 38.35 -1.30 -9.87
CA LEU A 109 37.14 -1.19 -10.67
C LEU A 109 37.46 -1.03 -12.16
N VAL A 110 38.40 -0.14 -12.51
CA VAL A 110 38.67 0.25 -13.90
C VAL A 110 39.65 -0.67 -14.62
N VAL A 111 40.63 -1.22 -13.90
CA VAL A 111 41.68 -2.05 -14.48
C VAL A 111 41.26 -3.51 -14.42
N SER A 112 41.32 -4.19 -15.56
CA SER A 112 41.07 -5.63 -15.61
C SER A 112 42.09 -6.41 -14.77
N PRO A 113 41.65 -7.41 -13.98
CA PRO A 113 42.54 -8.32 -13.27
C PRO A 113 43.44 -9.14 -14.21
N THR A 114 43.00 -9.36 -15.46
CA THR A 114 43.74 -10.09 -16.48
C THR A 114 44.07 -9.17 -17.68
N PRO A 115 45.29 -9.24 -18.25
CA PRO A 115 45.62 -8.47 -19.44
C PRO A 115 44.64 -8.76 -20.59
N GLY A 116 43.94 -7.72 -21.06
CA GLY A 116 42.96 -7.83 -22.15
C GLY A 116 41.57 -8.36 -21.75
N GLY A 117 41.32 -8.68 -20.47
CA GLY A 117 40.01 -9.07 -19.96
C GLY A 117 39.06 -7.89 -19.68
N PRO A 118 37.76 -8.16 -19.40
CA PRO A 118 36.80 -7.13 -19.00
C PRO A 118 37.12 -6.56 -17.62
N ALA A 119 36.90 -5.27 -17.44
CA ALA A 119 37.07 -4.61 -16.15
C ALA A 119 35.81 -4.77 -15.29
N PRO A 120 35.91 -4.82 -13.95
CA PRO A 120 34.73 -4.78 -13.08
C PRO A 120 33.84 -3.54 -13.29
N LEU A 121 34.39 -2.46 -13.87
CA LEU A 121 33.64 -1.32 -14.36
C LEU A 121 32.58 -1.73 -15.38
N ASP A 122 32.86 -2.67 -16.28
CA ASP A 122 31.91 -3.14 -17.29
C ASP A 122 30.69 -3.81 -16.62
N ASP A 123 30.89 -4.51 -15.51
CA ASP A 123 29.79 -5.06 -14.70
C ASP A 123 29.02 -3.96 -13.96
N ALA A 124 29.69 -2.90 -13.50
CA ALA A 124 29.00 -1.74 -12.94
C ALA A 124 28.14 -1.02 -14.00
N LEU A 125 28.59 -0.94 -15.25
CA LEU A 125 27.80 -0.39 -16.36
C LEU A 125 26.55 -1.24 -16.65
N LYS A 126 26.64 -2.57 -16.49
CA LYS A 126 25.47 -3.46 -16.58
C LYS A 126 24.41 -3.15 -15.52
N LEU A 127 24.80 -2.74 -14.31
CA LEU A 127 23.83 -2.33 -13.28
C LEU A 127 23.03 -1.10 -13.71
N PHE A 128 23.65 -0.13 -14.38
CA PHE A 128 22.91 1.00 -14.98
C PHE A 128 21.96 0.53 -16.09
N ASN A 129 22.35 -0.48 -16.88
CA ASN A 129 21.46 -1.08 -17.88
C ASN A 129 20.27 -1.80 -17.22
N GLU A 130 20.49 -2.54 -16.13
CA GLU A 130 19.41 -3.17 -15.37
C GLU A 130 18.44 -2.14 -14.80
N VAL A 131 18.95 -1.02 -14.27
CA VAL A 131 18.12 0.13 -13.88
C VAL A 131 17.34 0.67 -15.07
N TYR A 132 17.98 0.87 -16.23
CA TYR A 132 17.32 1.35 -17.45
C TYR A 132 16.16 0.43 -17.87
N VAL A 133 16.40 -0.88 -17.92
CA VAL A 133 15.38 -1.89 -18.26
C VAL A 133 14.24 -1.87 -17.24
N TYR A 134 14.55 -1.82 -15.94
CA TYR A 134 13.55 -1.73 -14.88
C TYR A 134 12.68 -0.47 -15.02
N LEU A 135 13.29 0.71 -15.18
CA LEU A 135 12.58 1.97 -15.34
C LEU A 135 11.71 2.00 -16.60
N THR A 136 12.18 1.39 -17.70
CA THR A 136 11.41 1.28 -18.96
C THR A 136 10.20 0.36 -18.78
N ALA A 137 10.35 -0.74 -18.05
CA ALA A 137 9.25 -1.62 -17.71
C ALA A 137 8.22 -0.94 -16.78
N VAL A 138 8.70 -0.14 -15.82
CA VAL A 138 7.84 0.73 -15.01
C VAL A 138 7.07 1.70 -15.92
N ASP A 139 7.74 2.47 -16.78
CA ASP A 139 7.10 3.45 -17.68
C ASP A 139 6.04 2.81 -18.58
N THR A 140 6.35 1.63 -19.12
CA THR A 140 5.40 0.83 -19.90
C THR A 140 4.17 0.50 -19.05
N ALA A 141 4.37 -0.02 -17.83
CA ALA A 141 3.28 -0.37 -16.92
C ALA A 141 2.42 0.84 -16.54
N VAL A 142 3.02 2.01 -16.36
CA VAL A 142 2.29 3.27 -16.14
C VAL A 142 1.42 3.61 -17.35
N LYS A 143 2.00 3.61 -18.55
CA LYS A 143 1.30 3.94 -19.80
C LYS A 143 0.19 2.94 -20.12
N SER A 144 0.39 1.66 -19.85
CA SER A 144 -0.59 0.60 -20.06
C SER A 144 -1.54 0.36 -18.87
N ARG A 145 -1.38 1.10 -17.76
CA ARG A 145 -2.11 0.90 -16.51
C ARG A 145 -2.07 -0.54 -15.98
N SER A 146 -0.92 -1.19 -16.11
CA SER A 146 -0.66 -2.51 -15.55
C SER A 146 0.16 -2.42 -14.27
N SER A 147 0.30 -3.55 -13.57
CA SER A 147 1.13 -3.63 -12.38
C SER A 147 2.60 -3.41 -12.74
N PRO A 148 3.33 -2.56 -12.00
CA PRO A 148 4.76 -2.39 -12.21
C PRO A 148 5.53 -3.67 -11.88
N PRO A 149 6.78 -3.81 -12.38
CA PRO A 149 7.64 -4.93 -12.03
C PRO A 149 7.84 -5.03 -10.50
N PRO A 150 8.04 -6.24 -9.96
CA PRO A 150 8.11 -6.42 -8.52
C PRO A 150 9.28 -5.65 -7.88
N GLY A 151 9.12 -5.29 -6.60
CA GLY A 151 10.08 -4.46 -5.86
C GLY A 151 11.40 -5.15 -5.51
N ASP A 152 11.49 -6.46 -5.72
CA ASP A 152 12.71 -7.26 -5.50
C ASP A 152 13.85 -6.86 -6.44
N VAL A 153 13.55 -6.43 -7.67
CA VAL A 153 14.54 -5.94 -8.64
C VAL A 153 15.27 -4.70 -8.09
N ALA A 154 14.54 -3.75 -7.51
CA ALA A 154 15.12 -2.56 -6.89
C ALA A 154 15.98 -2.91 -5.65
N GLY A 155 15.52 -3.89 -4.86
CA GLY A 155 16.26 -4.40 -3.70
C GLY A 155 17.58 -5.07 -4.10
N LYS A 156 17.54 -5.91 -5.16
CA LYS A 156 18.74 -6.55 -5.73
C LYS A 156 19.74 -5.52 -6.25
N LEU A 157 19.27 -4.54 -7.03
CA LEU A 157 20.11 -3.46 -7.56
C LEU A 157 20.82 -2.68 -6.44
N LYS A 158 20.12 -2.42 -5.32
CA LYS A 158 20.71 -1.77 -4.15
C LYS A 158 21.77 -2.63 -3.47
N SER A 159 21.53 -3.95 -3.37
CA SER A 159 22.50 -4.90 -2.83
C SER A 159 23.76 -4.98 -3.69
N ASP A 160 23.61 -5.05 -5.02
CA ASP A 160 24.73 -5.14 -5.96
C ASP A 160 25.53 -3.82 -5.99
N ALA A 161 24.85 -2.67 -5.93
CA ALA A 161 25.48 -1.35 -5.83
C ALA A 161 26.36 -1.21 -4.57
N GLY A 162 25.98 -1.84 -3.45
CA GLY A 162 26.72 -1.78 -2.19
C GLY A 162 28.16 -2.33 -2.27
N ARG A 163 28.50 -3.05 -3.33
CA ARG A 163 29.84 -3.59 -3.59
C ARG A 163 30.73 -2.64 -4.39
N LEU A 164 30.18 -1.55 -4.92
CA LEU A 164 30.90 -0.59 -5.75
C LEU A 164 31.57 0.48 -4.88
N PRO A 165 32.71 1.05 -5.32
CA PRO A 165 33.28 2.23 -4.70
C PRO A 165 32.48 3.50 -5.05
N GLU A 166 32.67 4.55 -4.25
CA GLU A 166 32.20 5.88 -4.60
C GLU A 166 32.97 6.45 -5.80
N PRO A 167 32.34 7.26 -6.67
CA PRO A 167 30.95 7.75 -6.58
C PRO A 167 29.91 6.80 -7.22
N VAL A 168 30.34 5.69 -7.85
CA VAL A 168 29.47 4.83 -8.67
C VAL A 168 28.35 4.20 -7.84
N ARG A 169 28.68 3.76 -6.62
CA ARG A 169 27.71 3.24 -5.66
C ARG A 169 26.53 4.19 -5.46
N SER A 170 26.81 5.43 -5.05
CA SER A 170 25.78 6.45 -4.83
C SER A 170 24.96 6.73 -6.08
N MET A 171 25.56 6.69 -7.28
CA MET A 171 24.83 6.90 -8.53
C MET A 171 23.81 5.79 -8.81
N VAL A 172 24.21 4.52 -8.67
CA VAL A 172 23.31 3.37 -8.88
C VAL A 172 22.21 3.34 -7.81
N GLU A 173 22.57 3.55 -6.54
CA GLU A 173 21.60 3.59 -5.43
C GLU A 173 20.56 4.71 -5.64
N ASN A 174 20.99 5.91 -6.03
CA ASN A 174 20.08 7.04 -6.25
C ASN A 174 19.12 6.81 -7.43
N LEU A 175 19.60 6.26 -8.55
CA LEU A 175 18.72 5.96 -9.69
C LEU A 175 17.72 4.85 -9.35
N SER A 176 18.18 3.76 -8.71
CA SER A 176 17.31 2.67 -8.28
C SER A 176 16.21 3.15 -7.33
N THR A 177 16.59 3.93 -6.31
CA THR A 177 15.65 4.45 -5.32
C THR A 177 14.66 5.46 -5.93
N SER A 178 15.13 6.36 -6.81
CA SER A 178 14.28 7.32 -7.50
C SER A 178 13.29 6.62 -8.45
N GLY A 179 13.75 5.58 -9.13
CA GLY A 179 12.94 4.73 -9.98
C GLY A 179 11.81 4.03 -9.25
N ALA A 180 12.16 3.33 -8.17
CA ALA A 180 11.18 2.65 -7.32
C ALA A 180 10.16 3.64 -6.72
N ALA A 181 10.59 4.84 -6.31
CA ALA A 181 9.69 5.86 -5.81
C ALA A 181 8.69 6.35 -6.88
N GLN A 182 9.16 6.60 -8.11
CA GLN A 182 8.31 7.05 -9.21
C GLN A 182 7.34 5.95 -9.67
N ALA A 183 7.79 4.70 -9.73
CA ALA A 183 6.92 3.54 -10.01
C ALA A 183 5.73 3.48 -9.05
N ARG A 184 5.99 3.65 -7.75
CA ARG A 184 4.95 3.65 -6.70
C ARG A 184 3.97 4.81 -6.84
N VAL A 185 4.46 6.01 -7.17
CA VAL A 185 3.59 7.19 -7.39
C VAL A 185 2.63 6.92 -8.55
N ALA A 186 3.12 6.33 -9.63
CA ALA A 186 2.30 6.03 -10.77
C ALA A 186 1.30 4.87 -10.53
N GLU A 187 1.72 3.82 -9.81
CA GLU A 187 0.81 2.75 -9.38
C GLU A 187 -0.35 3.28 -8.52
N ARG A 188 -0.05 4.16 -7.56
CA ARG A 188 -1.07 4.86 -6.76
C ARG A 188 -1.98 5.73 -7.61
N GLY A 189 -1.43 6.41 -8.60
CA GLY A 189 -2.18 7.21 -9.57
C GLY A 189 -3.18 6.34 -10.35
N ASN A 190 -2.72 5.21 -10.88
CA ASN A 190 -3.56 4.23 -11.58
C ASN A 190 -4.66 3.68 -10.67
N LEU A 191 -4.31 3.31 -9.43
CA LEU A 191 -5.28 2.77 -8.49
C LEU A 191 -6.35 3.79 -8.09
N SER A 192 -5.95 5.05 -7.91
CA SER A 192 -6.87 6.15 -7.63
C SER A 192 -7.82 6.39 -8.80
N GLN A 193 -7.35 6.25 -10.04
CA GLN A 193 -8.23 6.32 -11.22
C GLN A 193 -9.17 5.12 -11.33
N ASP A 194 -8.67 3.91 -11.08
CA ASP A 194 -9.48 2.67 -11.08
C ASP A 194 -10.56 2.70 -10.00
N LEU A 195 -10.32 3.39 -8.88
CA LEU A 195 -11.29 3.56 -7.80
C LEU A 195 -12.37 4.61 -8.12
N ARG A 196 -12.11 5.51 -9.08
CA ARG A 196 -13.00 6.63 -9.39
C ARG A 196 -14.43 6.19 -9.73
N PRO A 197 -14.67 5.19 -10.60
CA PRO A 197 -16.03 4.70 -10.87
C PRO A 197 -16.77 4.20 -9.63
N VAL A 198 -16.06 3.56 -8.70
CA VAL A 198 -16.62 3.08 -7.42
C VAL A 198 -17.05 4.27 -6.57
N THR A 199 -16.21 5.30 -6.46
CA THR A 199 -16.54 6.51 -5.69
C THR A 199 -17.67 7.32 -6.33
N GLU A 200 -17.70 7.44 -7.66
CA GLU A 200 -18.76 8.14 -8.40
C GLU A 200 -20.11 7.42 -8.24
N PHE A 201 -20.12 6.09 -8.28
CA PHE A 201 -21.32 5.30 -8.00
C PHE A 201 -21.78 5.48 -6.56
N CYS A 202 -20.85 5.36 -5.59
CA CYS A 202 -21.13 5.56 -4.18
C CYS A 202 -21.82 6.92 -3.90
N GLN A 203 -21.25 8.01 -4.44
CA GLN A 203 -21.80 9.36 -4.29
C GLN A 203 -23.23 9.50 -4.83
N ARG A 204 -23.56 8.77 -5.91
CA ARG A 204 -24.85 8.86 -6.58
C ARG A 204 -25.93 7.99 -5.93
N ALA A 205 -25.56 6.75 -5.60
CA ALA A 205 -26.50 5.70 -5.18
C ALA A 205 -26.56 5.49 -3.66
N ILE A 206 -25.49 5.83 -2.92
CA ILE A 206 -25.34 5.49 -1.50
C ILE A 206 -25.36 6.74 -0.60
N THR A 207 -24.56 7.76 -0.94
CA THR A 207 -24.35 8.92 -0.07
C THR A 207 -25.65 9.69 0.20
N GLY A 208 -25.87 10.05 1.48
CA GLY A 208 -27.00 10.88 1.89
C GLY A 208 -28.36 10.18 1.81
N ARG A 209 -28.37 8.85 1.91
CA ARG A 209 -29.57 8.00 1.84
C ARG A 209 -29.62 7.02 3.01
N TYR A 210 -30.82 6.57 3.35
CA TYR A 210 -31.03 5.49 4.32
C TYR A 210 -30.61 4.15 3.69
N PRO A 211 -29.89 3.25 4.39
CA PRO A 211 -29.63 3.23 5.84
C PRO A 211 -28.33 3.91 6.32
N PHE A 212 -27.56 4.55 5.42
CA PHE A 212 -26.29 5.19 5.79
C PHE A 212 -26.49 6.49 6.57
N VAL A 213 -27.56 7.22 6.25
CA VAL A 213 -28.03 8.39 6.99
C VAL A 213 -29.40 8.07 7.58
N GLU A 214 -29.45 7.82 8.88
CA GLU A 214 -30.65 7.40 9.62
C GLU A 214 -31.83 8.37 9.43
N SER A 215 -31.56 9.67 9.40
CA SER A 215 -32.58 10.71 9.22
C SER A 215 -33.02 10.93 7.76
N SER A 216 -32.47 10.21 6.79
CA SER A 216 -32.80 10.40 5.38
C SER A 216 -34.18 9.83 5.04
N SER A 217 -34.99 10.62 4.36
CA SER A 217 -36.25 10.15 3.76
C SER A 217 -36.04 9.41 2.43
N ARG A 218 -34.88 9.58 1.78
CA ARG A 218 -34.50 8.88 0.55
C ARG A 218 -33.78 7.59 0.88
N ASP A 219 -34.17 6.52 0.20
CA ASP A 219 -33.60 5.20 0.39
C ASP A 219 -32.55 4.87 -0.66
N VAL A 220 -31.57 4.06 -0.28
CA VAL A 220 -30.73 3.30 -1.22
C VAL A 220 -31.59 2.20 -1.82
N LEU A 221 -31.54 2.02 -3.14
CA LEU A 221 -32.23 0.90 -3.77
C LEU A 221 -31.54 -0.42 -3.40
N PRO A 222 -32.27 -1.52 -3.11
CA PRO A 222 -31.65 -2.82 -2.79
C PRO A 222 -30.69 -3.32 -3.87
N GLU A 223 -30.97 -3.01 -5.14
CA GLU A 223 -30.13 -3.33 -6.29
C GLU A 223 -28.81 -2.55 -6.28
N ASP A 224 -28.86 -1.24 -6.05
CA ASP A 224 -27.67 -0.38 -5.92
C ASP A 224 -26.82 -0.80 -4.71
N PHE A 225 -27.47 -1.16 -3.60
CA PHE A 225 -26.80 -1.70 -2.42
C PHE A 225 -26.09 -3.02 -2.74
N GLY A 226 -26.75 -3.92 -3.48
CA GLY A 226 -26.17 -5.15 -4.02
C GLY A 226 -24.98 -4.89 -4.93
N GLN A 227 -25.10 -3.94 -5.86
CA GLN A 227 -24.03 -3.57 -6.79
C GLN A 227 -22.80 -3.00 -6.06
N MET A 228 -22.99 -2.25 -4.98
CA MET A 228 -21.89 -1.67 -4.22
C MET A 228 -21.22 -2.69 -3.28
N PHE A 229 -22.02 -3.37 -2.46
CA PHE A 229 -21.54 -4.14 -1.29
C PHE A 229 -21.68 -5.65 -1.43
N GLY A 230 -22.43 -6.14 -2.41
CA GLY A 230 -22.67 -7.58 -2.58
C GLY A 230 -21.41 -8.36 -2.99
N PRO A 231 -21.47 -9.71 -2.93
CA PRO A 231 -20.41 -10.56 -3.47
C PRO A 231 -20.18 -10.28 -4.97
N GLY A 232 -18.95 -9.96 -5.35
CA GLY A 232 -18.63 -9.51 -6.71
C GLY A 232 -19.16 -8.11 -7.07
N GLY A 233 -19.68 -7.36 -6.10
CA GLY A 233 -20.00 -5.94 -6.24
C GLY A 233 -18.76 -5.07 -6.35
N MET A 234 -18.92 -3.76 -6.58
CA MET A 234 -17.83 -2.84 -6.89
C MET A 234 -16.71 -2.83 -5.83
N MET A 235 -17.07 -2.80 -4.54
CA MET A 235 -16.07 -2.80 -3.46
C MET A 235 -15.32 -4.13 -3.37
N ASP A 236 -16.04 -5.24 -3.49
CA ASP A 236 -15.47 -6.59 -3.42
C ASP A 236 -14.56 -6.86 -4.62
N ASP A 237 -15.03 -6.58 -5.84
CA ASP A 237 -14.28 -6.77 -7.08
C ASP A 237 -12.98 -5.96 -7.10
N PHE A 238 -13.04 -4.68 -6.71
CA PHE A 238 -11.86 -3.84 -6.60
C PHE A 238 -10.88 -4.40 -5.57
N PHE A 239 -11.36 -4.78 -4.38
CA PHE A 239 -10.51 -5.32 -3.33
C PHE A 239 -9.80 -6.60 -3.81
N GLN A 240 -10.54 -7.55 -4.39
CA GLN A 240 -9.97 -8.81 -4.88
C GLN A 240 -8.92 -8.58 -5.97
N LYS A 241 -9.19 -7.68 -6.93
CA LYS A 241 -8.30 -7.44 -8.08
C LYS A 241 -7.10 -6.57 -7.76
N ARG A 242 -7.18 -5.68 -6.77
CA ARG A 242 -6.16 -4.64 -6.54
C ARG A 242 -5.51 -4.67 -5.15
N LEU A 243 -6.23 -5.14 -4.12
CA LEU A 243 -5.79 -5.00 -2.73
C LEU A 243 -5.51 -6.32 -2.03
N ALA A 244 -6.13 -7.43 -2.43
CA ALA A 244 -6.04 -8.71 -1.72
C ALA A 244 -4.59 -9.24 -1.55
N GLN A 245 -3.72 -8.98 -2.53
CA GLN A 245 -2.31 -9.37 -2.42
C GLN A 245 -1.50 -8.48 -1.48
N LEU A 246 -1.95 -7.23 -1.28
CA LEU A 246 -1.22 -6.19 -0.54
C LEU A 246 -1.70 -6.03 0.91
N VAL A 247 -2.93 -6.46 1.20
CA VAL A 247 -3.59 -6.27 2.50
C VAL A 247 -3.65 -7.58 3.28
N ASP A 248 -3.32 -7.51 4.56
CA ASP A 248 -3.58 -8.54 5.56
C ASP A 248 -4.96 -8.30 6.18
N THR A 249 -5.88 -9.23 5.94
CA THR A 249 -7.26 -9.23 6.45
C THR A 249 -7.45 -10.19 7.63
N SER A 250 -6.38 -10.83 8.13
CA SER A 250 -6.45 -11.81 9.22
C SER A 250 -6.78 -11.18 10.58
N ARG A 251 -6.63 -9.85 10.69
CA ARG A 251 -6.91 -9.06 11.89
C ARG A 251 -7.69 -7.81 11.53
N ARG A 252 -8.48 -7.33 12.48
CA ARG A 252 -9.14 -6.02 12.42
C ARG A 252 -8.43 -5.05 13.39
N PRO A 253 -8.10 -3.81 12.98
CA PRO A 253 -8.30 -3.25 11.64
C PRO A 253 -7.37 -3.88 10.59
N TRP A 254 -7.81 -3.89 9.33
CA TRP A 254 -7.01 -4.33 8.19
C TRP A 254 -5.73 -3.50 8.03
N ARG A 255 -4.64 -4.14 7.59
CA ARG A 255 -3.32 -3.49 7.43
C ARG A 255 -2.64 -3.93 6.16
N TYR A 256 -1.74 -3.10 5.64
CA TYR A 256 -0.84 -3.53 4.57
C TYR A 256 0.16 -4.56 5.08
N LYS A 257 0.46 -5.56 4.23
CA LYS A 257 1.52 -6.53 4.50
C LYS A 257 2.88 -5.81 4.52
N PRO A 258 3.87 -6.27 5.31
CA PRO A 258 5.19 -5.63 5.39
C PRO A 258 5.92 -5.46 4.05
N VAL A 259 5.69 -6.39 3.10
CA VAL A 259 6.28 -6.34 1.75
C VAL A 259 5.67 -5.20 0.90
N ALA A 260 4.46 -4.77 1.23
CA ALA A 260 3.84 -3.56 0.70
C ALA A 260 4.17 -2.39 1.65
N GLU A 261 5.45 -1.99 1.72
CA GLU A 261 5.93 -0.99 2.70
C GLU A 261 5.20 0.36 2.64
N GLN A 262 4.44 0.64 1.58
CA GLN A 262 3.63 1.84 1.47
C GLN A 262 2.28 1.54 0.81
N GLY A 263 1.18 1.94 1.46
CA GLY A 263 -0.18 1.62 1.03
C GLY A 263 -0.51 2.09 -0.39
N ALA A 264 -1.18 1.23 -1.15
CA ALA A 264 -1.63 1.53 -2.51
C ALA A 264 -2.78 2.56 -2.52
N ILE A 265 -3.61 2.55 -1.48
CA ILE A 265 -4.58 3.60 -1.14
C ILE A 265 -4.26 4.16 0.25
N SER A 266 -4.95 5.22 0.65
CA SER A 266 -4.83 5.73 2.02
C SER A 266 -5.34 4.70 3.04
N THR A 267 -4.85 4.80 4.28
CA THR A 267 -5.34 3.98 5.40
C THR A 267 -6.83 4.22 5.67
N SER A 268 -7.30 5.45 5.50
CA SER A 268 -8.73 5.78 5.63
C SER A 268 -9.58 5.13 4.53
N ALA A 269 -9.09 5.07 3.29
CA ALA A 269 -9.78 4.37 2.21
C ALA A 269 -9.79 2.85 2.46
N LEU A 270 -8.69 2.28 2.98
CA LEU A 270 -8.64 0.86 3.35
C LEU A 270 -9.69 0.50 4.42
N GLN A 271 -9.93 1.38 5.40
CA GLN A 271 -10.98 1.19 6.39
C GLN A 271 -12.39 1.11 5.77
N GLN A 272 -12.64 1.82 4.67
CA GLN A 272 -13.93 1.74 3.98
C GLN A 272 -14.14 0.38 3.29
N PHE A 273 -13.08 -0.26 2.78
CA PHE A 273 -13.16 -1.63 2.27
C PHE A 273 -13.44 -2.65 3.39
N GLU A 274 -12.81 -2.46 4.55
CA GLU A 274 -13.10 -3.27 5.75
C GLU A 274 -14.57 -3.14 6.20
N ARG A 275 -15.12 -1.92 6.21
CA ARG A 275 -16.54 -1.67 6.50
C ARG A 275 -17.45 -2.31 5.45
N ALA A 276 -17.11 -2.17 4.17
CA ALA A 276 -17.86 -2.76 3.08
C ALA A 276 -17.90 -4.30 3.17
N ASP A 277 -16.80 -4.94 3.56
CA ASP A 277 -16.74 -6.38 3.81
C ASP A 277 -17.65 -6.80 4.98
N LEU A 278 -17.69 -6.03 6.06
CA LEU A 278 -18.61 -6.29 7.18
C LEU A 278 -20.09 -6.11 6.77
N ILE A 279 -20.41 -5.05 6.02
CA ILE A 279 -21.74 -4.84 5.44
C ILE A 279 -22.12 -6.05 4.57
N LYS A 280 -21.21 -6.51 3.70
CA LYS A 280 -21.40 -7.70 2.87
C LYS A 280 -21.74 -8.94 3.71
N GLN A 281 -20.96 -9.18 4.76
CA GLN A 281 -21.14 -10.33 5.66
C GLN A 281 -22.46 -10.31 6.45
N VAL A 282 -23.05 -9.14 6.67
CA VAL A 282 -24.34 -9.02 7.36
C VAL A 282 -25.51 -9.22 6.40
N PHE A 283 -25.50 -8.54 5.24
CA PHE A 283 -26.66 -8.48 4.36
C PHE A 283 -26.68 -9.55 3.26
N PHE A 284 -25.58 -10.24 2.97
CA PHE A 284 -25.50 -11.19 1.84
C PHE A 284 -25.20 -12.63 2.28
N ARG A 285 -25.51 -12.98 3.54
CA ARG A 285 -25.29 -14.34 4.10
C ARG A 285 -26.02 -15.44 3.33
N GLY A 286 -27.15 -15.12 2.71
CA GLY A 286 -27.93 -16.06 1.91
C GLY A 286 -27.33 -16.40 0.55
N GLY A 287 -26.19 -15.80 0.17
CA GLY A 287 -25.51 -16.04 -1.11
C GLY A 287 -26.21 -15.43 -2.34
N GLY A 288 -27.34 -14.73 -2.14
CA GLY A 288 -28.05 -14.02 -3.19
C GLY A 288 -27.35 -12.72 -3.63
N ARG A 289 -27.76 -12.19 -4.78
CA ARG A 289 -27.29 -10.88 -5.28
C ARG A 289 -27.90 -9.68 -4.56
N GLY A 290 -29.08 -9.84 -3.97
CA GLY A 290 -29.76 -8.79 -3.20
C GLY A 290 -29.49 -8.92 -1.71
N PRO A 291 -29.53 -7.80 -0.95
CA PRO A 291 -29.43 -7.85 0.49
C PRO A 291 -30.65 -8.56 1.08
N ALA A 292 -30.44 -9.36 2.12
CA ALA A 292 -31.49 -10.08 2.82
C ALA A 292 -31.19 -10.24 4.32
N MET A 293 -32.25 -10.32 5.12
CA MET A 293 -32.18 -10.49 6.56
C MET A 293 -33.32 -11.40 7.05
N ARG A 294 -33.02 -12.28 8.01
CA ARG A 294 -34.02 -13.10 8.70
C ARG A 294 -34.05 -12.71 10.18
N LEU A 295 -35.24 -12.43 10.69
CA LEU A 295 -35.47 -12.06 12.08
C LEU A 295 -36.54 -12.96 12.70
N ASP A 296 -36.28 -13.46 13.90
CA ASP A 296 -37.24 -14.23 14.68
C ASP A 296 -37.70 -13.41 15.88
N PHE A 297 -39.00 -13.08 15.93
CA PHE A 297 -39.63 -12.27 16.97
C PHE A 297 -40.31 -13.17 18.01
N LYS A 298 -39.84 -13.10 19.25
CA LYS A 298 -40.43 -13.79 20.40
C LYS A 298 -41.09 -12.76 21.32
N PRO A 299 -42.40 -12.87 21.60
CA PRO A 299 -43.07 -11.99 22.56
C PRO A 299 -42.43 -12.08 23.94
N VAL A 300 -42.22 -10.93 24.59
CA VAL A 300 -41.70 -10.84 25.96
C VAL A 300 -42.72 -10.16 26.86
N GLU A 301 -43.28 -9.05 26.39
CA GLU A 301 -44.26 -8.27 27.15
C GLU A 301 -45.26 -7.62 26.21
N LEU A 302 -46.52 -7.59 26.61
CA LEU A 302 -47.56 -6.82 25.96
C LEU A 302 -48.39 -6.16 27.05
N ASP A 303 -48.58 -4.84 26.96
CA ASP A 303 -49.42 -4.13 27.94
C ASP A 303 -50.83 -4.72 27.99
N ALA A 304 -51.38 -4.85 29.21
CA ALA A 304 -52.70 -5.44 29.44
C ALA A 304 -53.86 -4.72 28.72
N GLY A 305 -53.65 -3.46 28.33
CA GLY A 305 -54.60 -2.70 27.52
C GLY A 305 -54.57 -3.02 26.03
N ILE A 306 -53.69 -3.93 25.57
CA ILE A 306 -53.61 -4.41 24.19
C ILE A 306 -54.04 -5.88 24.16
N THR A 307 -55.22 -6.17 23.60
CA THR A 307 -55.70 -7.54 23.41
C THR A 307 -54.96 -8.26 22.29
N GLN A 308 -54.52 -7.53 21.26
CA GLN A 308 -53.73 -8.09 20.17
C GLN A 308 -52.75 -7.05 19.60
N PHE A 309 -51.50 -7.46 19.45
CA PHE A 309 -50.47 -6.79 18.66
C PHE A 309 -50.29 -7.50 17.31
N THR A 310 -50.08 -6.75 16.24
CA THR A 310 -49.75 -7.28 14.92
C THR A 310 -48.68 -6.40 14.26
N LEU A 311 -47.54 -6.98 13.93
CA LEU A 311 -46.55 -6.40 13.02
C LEU A 311 -46.65 -7.15 11.68
N ASP A 312 -47.05 -6.44 10.63
CA ASP A 312 -47.09 -6.91 9.25
C ASP A 312 -45.84 -6.41 8.51
N VAL A 313 -44.96 -7.35 8.14
CA VAL A 313 -43.76 -7.11 7.35
C VAL A 313 -44.01 -7.67 5.95
N ASP A 314 -44.49 -6.81 5.05
CA ASP A 314 -44.70 -7.17 3.65
C ASP A 314 -45.52 -8.48 3.46
N GLY A 315 -46.58 -8.64 4.27
CA GLY A 315 -47.47 -9.80 4.29
C GLY A 315 -47.12 -10.90 5.29
N GLN A 316 -45.98 -10.80 5.97
CA GLN A 316 -45.57 -11.72 7.03
C GLN A 316 -45.99 -11.16 8.38
N LEU A 317 -46.72 -11.93 9.17
CA LEU A 317 -47.39 -11.42 10.37
C LEU A 317 -46.73 -11.94 11.64
N VAL A 318 -46.25 -11.02 12.47
CA VAL A 318 -45.89 -11.25 13.87
C VAL A 318 -47.09 -10.83 14.73
N LYS A 319 -47.84 -11.81 15.25
CA LYS A 319 -49.07 -11.59 16.00
C LYS A 319 -48.96 -12.13 17.42
N TYR A 320 -49.41 -11.35 18.40
CA TYR A 320 -49.48 -11.79 19.79
C TYR A 320 -50.73 -11.28 20.49
N ALA A 321 -51.42 -12.15 21.22
CA ALA A 321 -52.68 -11.87 21.90
C ALA A 321 -52.77 -12.61 23.24
N HIS A 322 -51.76 -12.44 24.11
CA HIS A 322 -51.63 -13.10 25.43
C HIS A 322 -51.71 -14.65 25.40
N GLY A 323 -51.41 -15.26 24.25
CA GLY A 323 -51.35 -16.72 24.08
C GLY A 323 -49.97 -17.31 24.40
N PRO A 324 -49.74 -18.58 23.99
CA PRO A 324 -48.43 -19.21 24.10
C PRO A 324 -47.32 -18.39 23.43
N ILE A 325 -46.14 -18.36 24.04
CA ILE A 325 -44.98 -17.63 23.51
C ILE A 325 -44.31 -18.48 22.42
N VAL A 326 -44.64 -18.19 21.17
CA VAL A 326 -44.07 -18.85 19.98
C VAL A 326 -43.25 -17.84 19.18
N PRO A 327 -41.97 -18.12 18.85
CA PRO A 327 -41.19 -17.28 17.94
C PRO A 327 -41.78 -17.24 16.54
N MET A 328 -41.84 -16.05 15.95
CA MET A 328 -42.38 -15.81 14.61
C MET A 328 -41.30 -15.23 13.71
N THR A 329 -41.09 -15.87 12.57
CA THR A 329 -40.07 -15.48 11.60
C THR A 329 -40.59 -14.45 10.61
N VAL A 330 -39.78 -13.44 10.34
CA VAL A 330 -39.89 -12.59 9.15
C VAL A 330 -38.60 -12.60 8.34
N GLN A 331 -38.73 -12.43 7.03
CA GLN A 331 -37.64 -12.25 6.08
C GLN A 331 -37.81 -10.91 5.38
N TRP A 332 -36.71 -10.20 5.23
CA TRP A 332 -36.62 -8.97 4.45
C TRP A 332 -35.61 -9.15 3.32
N PRO A 333 -35.91 -8.68 2.09
CA PRO A 333 -37.22 -8.24 1.61
C PRO A 333 -38.28 -9.34 1.75
N GLY A 334 -39.55 -8.93 1.91
CA GLY A 334 -40.65 -9.87 2.07
C GLY A 334 -41.20 -10.39 0.73
N PRO A 335 -42.19 -11.29 0.78
CA PRO A 335 -42.67 -12.01 -0.39
C PRO A 335 -43.67 -11.21 -1.25
N ARG A 336 -44.26 -10.12 -0.73
CA ARG A 336 -45.32 -9.39 -1.42
C ARG A 336 -44.84 -8.16 -2.18
N ASN A 337 -43.59 -7.72 -1.95
CA ASN A 337 -42.99 -6.57 -2.61
C ASN A 337 -43.82 -5.27 -2.47
N THR A 338 -44.62 -5.16 -1.41
CA THR A 338 -45.38 -3.96 -1.06
C THR A 338 -44.47 -2.87 -0.49
N ASN A 339 -43.28 -3.25 0.00
CA ASN A 339 -42.32 -2.36 0.66
C ASN A 339 -42.96 -1.56 1.80
N GLN A 340 -43.95 -2.15 2.48
CA GLN A 340 -44.65 -1.55 3.60
C GLN A 340 -44.49 -2.43 4.84
N VAL A 341 -44.24 -1.78 5.98
CA VAL A 341 -44.26 -2.39 7.30
C VAL A 341 -45.25 -1.65 8.17
N ARG A 342 -46.14 -2.39 8.82
CA ARG A 342 -47.22 -1.82 9.63
C ARG A 342 -47.29 -2.50 10.98
N ILE A 343 -47.36 -1.70 12.04
CA ILE A 343 -47.77 -2.16 13.37
C ILE A 343 -49.24 -1.82 13.55
N THR A 344 -50.03 -2.71 14.13
CA THR A 344 -51.40 -2.44 14.59
C THR A 344 -51.66 -3.06 15.95
N VAL A 345 -52.52 -2.41 16.75
CA VAL A 345 -52.96 -2.90 18.05
C VAL A 345 -54.47 -2.84 18.22
N GLN A 346 -55.01 -3.79 18.98
CA GLN A 346 -56.41 -3.86 19.37
C GLN A 346 -56.54 -3.82 20.91
N PRO A 347 -57.56 -3.15 21.48
CA PRO A 347 -58.40 -2.16 20.81
C PRO A 347 -57.55 -0.96 20.34
N PRO A 348 -58.06 -0.18 19.37
CA PRO A 348 -57.46 1.07 18.92
C PRO A 348 -57.03 2.01 20.06
N THR A 349 -55.94 2.75 19.89
CA THR A 349 -55.61 3.84 20.82
C THR A 349 -56.63 4.98 20.70
N ALA A 350 -56.80 5.77 21.77
CA ALA A 350 -57.73 6.90 21.81
C ALA A 350 -57.46 7.96 20.72
N GLY A 351 -56.23 8.03 20.19
CA GLY A 351 -55.84 8.91 19.07
C GLY A 351 -56.30 8.42 17.69
N GLY A 352 -56.97 7.27 17.57
CA GLY A 352 -57.50 6.74 16.31
C GLY A 352 -56.45 6.17 15.35
N THR A 353 -55.18 6.56 15.46
CA THR A 353 -54.04 6.02 14.72
C THR A 353 -53.46 4.81 15.42
N SER A 354 -54.16 3.68 15.37
CA SER A 354 -53.77 2.45 16.09
C SER A 354 -52.66 1.66 15.42
N GLY A 355 -51.88 2.33 14.57
CA GLY A 355 -50.80 1.71 13.85
C GLY A 355 -49.78 2.68 13.32
N GLN A 356 -48.51 2.27 13.43
CA GLN A 356 -47.40 2.92 12.77
C GLN A 356 -47.21 2.28 11.40
N VAL A 357 -46.98 3.09 10.38
CA VAL A 357 -46.65 2.62 9.04
C VAL A 357 -45.30 3.18 8.64
N THR A 358 -44.51 2.35 7.97
CA THR A 358 -43.29 2.75 7.30
C THR A 358 -43.27 2.17 5.91
N GLU A 359 -42.73 2.93 4.96
CA GLU A 359 -42.73 2.59 3.54
C GLU A 359 -41.32 2.73 2.96
N GLY A 360 -41.13 2.06 1.83
CA GLY A 360 -39.87 2.03 1.08
C GLY A 360 -39.13 0.70 1.24
N PRO A 361 -38.11 0.47 0.40
CA PRO A 361 -37.37 -0.80 0.39
C PRO A 361 -36.76 -1.15 1.75
N TRP A 362 -36.51 -0.17 2.62
CA TRP A 362 -35.98 -0.37 3.96
C TRP A 362 -37.01 -0.15 5.08
N ALA A 363 -38.31 -0.25 4.79
CA ALA A 363 -39.39 0.01 5.73
C ALA A 363 -39.26 -0.75 7.06
N LEU A 364 -38.79 -2.00 7.02
CA LEU A 364 -38.55 -2.79 8.24
C LEU A 364 -37.49 -2.14 9.12
N PHE A 365 -36.33 -1.79 8.57
CA PHE A 365 -35.23 -1.21 9.35
C PHE A 365 -35.65 0.13 9.95
N LYS A 366 -36.32 0.99 9.19
CA LYS A 366 -36.88 2.25 9.69
C LYS A 366 -37.92 2.06 10.79
N MET A 367 -38.75 1.00 10.70
CA MET A 367 -39.68 0.65 11.78
C MET A 367 -38.93 0.23 13.05
N LEU A 368 -37.84 -0.53 12.90
CA LEU A 368 -37.02 -0.97 14.02
C LEU A 368 -36.23 0.18 14.65
N ASP A 369 -35.77 1.16 13.86
CA ASP A 369 -35.09 2.37 14.36
C ASP A 369 -36.00 3.26 15.21
N ARG A 370 -37.32 3.25 14.96
CA ARG A 370 -38.31 3.93 15.82
C ARG A 370 -38.53 3.24 17.16
N GLY A 371 -38.14 1.96 17.27
CA GLY A 371 -38.26 1.19 18.50
C GLY A 371 -37.11 1.45 19.47
N GLN A 372 -37.36 1.22 20.76
CA GLN A 372 -36.31 1.23 21.78
C GLN A 372 -35.58 -0.12 21.79
N LEU A 373 -34.35 -0.10 21.30
CA LEU A 373 -33.47 -1.26 21.24
C LEU A 373 -32.63 -1.40 22.51
N ALA A 374 -32.56 -2.61 23.06
CA ALA A 374 -31.66 -2.98 24.14
C ALA A 374 -30.94 -4.30 23.82
N SER A 375 -29.71 -4.46 24.27
CA SER A 375 -28.94 -5.70 24.08
C SER A 375 -29.63 -6.90 24.74
N GLY A 376 -29.58 -8.06 24.09
CA GLY A 376 -29.99 -9.34 24.68
C GLY A 376 -28.82 -10.10 25.29
N ASP A 377 -29.07 -11.34 25.68
CA ASP A 377 -28.09 -12.23 26.33
C ASP A 377 -27.08 -12.87 25.35
N GLY A 378 -27.10 -12.46 24.08
CA GLY A 378 -26.21 -12.94 23.02
C GLY A 378 -26.04 -11.90 21.91
N PRO A 379 -24.95 -11.97 21.12
CA PRO A 379 -24.65 -10.98 20.08
C PRO A 379 -25.67 -10.96 18.94
N GLU A 380 -26.36 -12.08 18.71
CA GLU A 380 -27.43 -12.23 17.72
C GLU A 380 -28.82 -11.81 18.23
N LYS A 381 -28.94 -11.51 19.54
CA LYS A 381 -30.21 -11.22 20.22
C LYS A 381 -30.28 -9.78 20.71
N PHE A 382 -31.45 -9.18 20.57
CA PHE A 382 -31.75 -7.88 21.15
C PHE A 382 -33.22 -7.80 21.53
N PHE A 383 -33.55 -6.92 22.47
CA PHE A 383 -34.92 -6.57 22.77
C PHE A 383 -35.31 -5.33 21.97
N ILE A 384 -36.51 -5.34 21.41
CA ILE A 384 -37.15 -4.16 20.86
C ILE A 384 -38.44 -3.87 21.61
N THR A 385 -38.62 -2.61 22.01
CA THR A 385 -39.86 -2.10 22.58
C THR A 385 -40.47 -1.11 21.61
N PHE A 386 -41.68 -1.41 21.13
CA PHE A 386 -42.47 -0.48 20.33
C PHE A 386 -43.37 0.34 21.26
N GLN A 387 -43.20 1.66 21.25
CA GLN A 387 -44.15 2.59 21.89
C GLN A 387 -45.33 2.87 20.95
N LEU A 388 -46.55 2.71 21.49
CA LEU A 388 -47.83 2.93 20.84
C LEU A 388 -48.69 3.80 21.76
N ASP A 389 -48.49 5.12 21.68
CA ASP A 389 -48.96 6.10 22.66
C ASP A 389 -48.43 5.77 24.07
N ALA A 390 -49.33 5.64 25.06
CA ALA A 390 -48.97 5.25 26.43
C ALA A 390 -48.77 3.72 26.59
N ARG A 391 -48.97 2.94 25.52
CA ARG A 391 -48.87 1.48 25.55
C ARG A 391 -47.58 0.98 24.92
N ARG A 392 -47.10 -0.19 25.34
CA ARG A 392 -45.87 -0.80 24.84
C ARG A 392 -46.04 -2.28 24.51
N ALA A 393 -45.26 -2.73 23.53
CA ALA A 393 -45.08 -4.14 23.19
C ALA A 393 -43.58 -4.43 23.07
N LYS A 394 -43.11 -5.45 23.80
CA LYS A 394 -41.70 -5.85 23.86
C LYS A 394 -41.51 -7.23 23.26
N PHE A 395 -40.52 -7.34 22.38
CA PHE A 395 -40.11 -8.59 21.76
C PHE A 395 -38.62 -8.81 21.96
N GLU A 396 -38.22 -10.06 22.17
CA GLU A 396 -36.86 -10.52 21.92
C GLU A 396 -36.77 -10.84 20.42
N VAL A 397 -35.77 -10.29 19.75
CA VAL A 397 -35.50 -10.52 18.33
C VAL A 397 -34.18 -11.25 18.21
N THR A 398 -34.19 -12.37 17.49
CA THR A 398 -32.99 -13.12 17.14
C THR A 398 -32.71 -12.93 15.66
N THR A 399 -31.46 -12.61 15.30
CA THR A 399 -31.03 -12.48 13.90
C THR A 399 -30.20 -13.68 13.47
N ASN A 400 -30.04 -13.90 12.17
CA ASN A 400 -29.14 -14.91 11.63
C ASN A 400 -27.66 -14.45 11.56
N SER A 401 -27.31 -13.34 12.24
CA SER A 401 -25.97 -12.78 12.28
C SER A 401 -25.52 -12.45 13.71
N VAL A 402 -24.24 -12.62 13.99
CA VAL A 402 -23.63 -12.17 15.27
C VAL A 402 -23.40 -10.66 15.30
N GLN A 403 -23.60 -9.96 14.17
CA GLN A 403 -23.52 -8.51 14.12
C GLN A 403 -24.91 -7.91 13.98
N HIS A 404 -25.20 -6.92 14.84
CA HIS A 404 -26.50 -6.30 14.96
C HIS A 404 -26.84 -5.48 13.70
N PRO A 405 -27.79 -5.93 12.86
CA PRO A 405 -27.98 -5.37 11.51
C PRO A 405 -28.58 -3.96 11.51
N ILE A 406 -29.36 -3.62 12.54
CA ILE A 406 -30.11 -2.36 12.62
C ILE A 406 -29.22 -1.18 13.04
N ARG A 407 -28.18 -1.43 13.84
CA ARG A 407 -27.24 -0.40 14.32
C ARG A 407 -25.81 -0.69 13.93
N LEU A 408 -25.65 -1.35 12.77
CA LEU A 408 -24.35 -1.67 12.22
C LEU A 408 -23.54 -0.38 12.09
N LYS A 409 -22.49 -0.26 12.91
CA LYS A 409 -21.67 0.96 13.01
C LYS A 409 -21.03 1.28 11.66
N GLU A 410 -20.71 0.24 10.91
CA GLU A 410 -20.09 0.26 9.61
C GLU A 410 -20.96 0.96 8.56
N LEU A 411 -22.30 0.86 8.63
CA LEU A 411 -23.19 1.65 7.75
C LEU A 411 -23.10 3.15 8.07
N ARG A 412 -23.01 3.52 9.35
CA ARG A 412 -22.99 4.93 9.78
C ARG A 412 -21.64 5.59 9.57
N GLU A 413 -20.56 4.82 9.61
CA GLU A 413 -19.21 5.33 9.39
C GLU A 413 -18.70 5.18 7.95
N PHE A 414 -19.44 4.49 7.09
CA PHE A 414 -19.08 4.37 5.68
C PHE A 414 -19.23 5.73 4.97
N SER A 415 -18.18 6.16 4.27
CA SER A 415 -18.12 7.49 3.63
C SER A 415 -17.29 7.50 2.36
#